data_AF-A0A2M8S8E2-F1
#
_entry.id   AF-A0A2M8S8E2-F1
#
_cell.length_a   1.000
_cell.length_b   1.000
_cell.length_c   1.000
_cell.angle_alpha   90.00
_cell.angle_beta   90.00
_cell.angle_gamma   90.00
#
_symmetry.space_group_name_H-M   'P 1'
#
loop_
_entity.id
_entity.type
_entity.pdbx_description
1 polymer ?
#
loop_
_entity_poly.entity_id
_entity_poly.type
_entity_poly.pdbx_seq_one_letter_code
_entity_poly.pdbx_strand_id
1 'polypeptide(L)'
;MVTEMVVLPKSTHNVLQRLTGQYRPDIALSLAIKDLVRLRVDEAQSRIAKFEKKYNMTFPEFEEACENGKIQDPFSYEVEKDDWEWEAAITDLETLEEMSQWLV
;
A
#
# COMPACT_ATOMS: atom_id res chain seq x y z
N MET A 1 -12.27 -22.13 -19.27
CA MET A 1 -11.18 -21.50 -18.51
C MET A 1 -9.98 -22.42 -18.59
N VAL A 2 -8.83 -21.92 -19.03
CA VAL A 2 -7.58 -22.70 -18.97
C VAL A 2 -7.13 -22.67 -17.52
N THR A 3 -7.16 -23.82 -16.84
CA THR A 3 -6.63 -23.94 -15.49
C THR A 3 -5.11 -24.09 -15.63
N GLU A 4 -4.36 -23.03 -15.39
CA GLU A 4 -2.91 -23.13 -15.30
C GLU A 4 -2.54 -23.90 -14.02
N MET A 5 -1.66 -24.89 -14.16
CA MET A 5 -1.12 -25.61 -13.00
C MET A 5 -0.04 -24.78 -12.33
N VAL A 6 -0.31 -24.34 -11.11
CA VAL A 6 0.68 -23.69 -10.24
C VAL A 6 1.27 -24.73 -9.30
N VAL A 7 2.60 -24.92 -9.35
CA VAL A 7 3.32 -25.83 -8.45
C VAL A 7 4.02 -25.00 -7.37
N LEU A 8 3.68 -25.27 -6.11
CA LEU A 8 4.29 -24.61 -4.96
C LEU A 8 5.39 -25.47 -4.34
N PRO A 9 6.58 -24.93 -4.03
CA PRO A 9 7.57 -25.62 -3.21
C PRO A 9 6.97 -26.04 -1.87
N LYS A 10 7.41 -27.20 -1.33
CA LYS A 10 6.92 -27.73 -0.05
C LYS A 10 7.09 -26.74 1.11
N SER A 11 8.19 -25.98 1.12
CA SER A 11 8.43 -24.93 2.10
C SER A 11 7.35 -23.83 2.03
N THR A 12 7.04 -23.33 0.84
CA THR A 12 6.00 -22.32 0.61
C THR A 12 4.62 -22.83 1.04
N HIS A 13 4.26 -24.06 0.67
CA HIS A 13 3.00 -24.67 1.10
C HIS A 13 2.87 -24.75 2.63
N ASN A 14 3.93 -25.19 3.32
CA ASN A 14 3.94 -25.27 4.78
C ASN A 14 3.78 -23.89 5.45
N VAL A 15 4.41 -22.86 4.87
CA VAL A 15 4.29 -21.47 5.38
C VAL A 15 2.86 -20.96 5.18
N LEU A 16 2.29 -21.10 3.97
CA LEU A 16 0.91 -20.69 3.69
C LEU A 16 -0.09 -21.39 4.61
N GLN A 17 0.05 -22.70 4.81
CA GLN A 17 -0.80 -23.45 5.72
C GLN A 17 -0.72 -22.93 7.16
N ARG A 18 0.48 -22.64 7.65
CA ARG A 18 0.67 -22.14 9.03
C ARG A 18 0.17 -20.71 9.21
N LEU A 19 0.38 -19.84 8.23
CA LEU A 19 -0.05 -18.45 8.28
C LEU A 19 -1.57 -18.32 8.22
N THR A 20 -2.23 -19.12 7.38
CA THR A 20 -3.66 -18.98 7.09
C THR A 20 -4.54 -19.99 7.83
N GLY A 21 -3.94 -21.04 8.41
CA GLY A 21 -4.66 -22.18 8.98
C GLY A 21 -5.30 -23.10 7.94
N GLN A 22 -5.11 -22.86 6.64
CA GLN A 22 -5.77 -23.61 5.56
C GLN A 22 -4.88 -24.70 4.96
N TYR A 23 -5.40 -25.93 4.89
CA TYR A 23 -4.70 -27.06 4.26
C TYR A 23 -4.74 -27.01 2.73
N ARG A 24 -5.83 -26.47 2.16
CA ARG A 24 -6.03 -26.34 0.73
C ARG A 24 -5.14 -25.22 0.15
N PRO A 25 -4.16 -25.52 -0.72
CA PRO A 25 -3.18 -24.53 -1.16
C PRO A 25 -3.78 -23.34 -1.91
N ASP A 26 -4.83 -23.57 -2.69
CA ASP A 26 -5.58 -22.54 -3.42
C ASP A 26 -6.21 -21.53 -2.46
N ILE A 27 -6.93 -22.02 -1.45
CA ILE A 27 -7.57 -21.17 -0.43
C ILE A 27 -6.50 -20.47 0.43
N ALA A 28 -5.46 -21.19 0.84
CA ALA A 28 -4.38 -20.63 1.63
C ALA A 28 -3.66 -19.49 0.89
N LEU A 29 -3.43 -19.64 -0.42
CA LEU A 29 -2.81 -18.60 -1.24
C LEU A 29 -3.74 -17.37 -1.35
N SER A 30 -5.02 -17.57 -1.66
CA SER A 30 -5.98 -16.45 -1.76
C SER A 30 -6.09 -15.65 -0.46
N LEU A 31 -6.15 -16.33 0.70
CA LEU A 31 -6.17 -15.66 2.00
C LEU A 31 -4.88 -14.89 2.28
N ALA A 32 -3.72 -15.50 2.00
CA ALA A 32 -2.44 -14.85 2.23
C ALA A 32 -2.25 -13.59 1.37
N ILE A 33 -2.71 -13.61 0.11
CA ILE A 33 -2.68 -12.44 -0.77
C ILE A 33 -3.64 -11.35 -0.25
N LYS A 34 -4.85 -11.72 0.16
CA LYS A 34 -5.82 -10.78 0.73
C LYS A 34 -5.29 -10.10 1.99
N ASP A 35 -4.67 -10.85 2.88
CA ASP A 35 -4.05 -10.31 4.09
C ASP A 35 -2.85 -9.41 3.75
N LEU A 36 -2.03 -9.79 2.76
CA LEU A 36 -0.91 -8.96 2.31
C LEU A 36 -1.40 -7.63 1.73
N VAL A 37 -2.40 -7.65 0.85
CA VAL A 37 -2.97 -6.41 0.28
C VAL A 37 -3.52 -5.51 1.38
N ARG A 38 -4.28 -6.07 2.34
CA ARG A 38 -4.77 -5.30 3.49
C ARG A 38 -3.62 -4.67 4.29
N LEU A 39 -2.57 -5.44 4.63
CA LEU A 39 -1.42 -4.91 5.36
C LEU A 39 -0.73 -3.78 4.61
N ARG A 40 -0.62 -3.88 3.28
CA ARG A 40 -0.04 -2.84 2.43
C ARG A 40 -0.92 -1.59 2.36
N VAL A 41 -2.25 -1.75 2.32
CA VAL A 41 -3.20 -0.63 2.43
C VAL A 41 -3.00 0.11 3.75
N ASP A 42 -2.94 -0.62 4.87
CA ASP A 42 -2.73 -0.04 6.19
C ASP A 42 -1.36 0.69 6.27
N GLU A 43 -0.31 0.14 5.66
CA GLU A 43 1.02 0.77 5.55
C GLU A 43 0.96 2.09 4.74
N ALA A 44 0.28 2.10 3.60
CA ALA A 44 0.14 3.28 2.75
C ALA A 44 -0.67 4.38 3.45
N GLN A 45 -1.81 4.04 4.04
CA GLN A 45 -2.61 4.95 4.85
C GLN A 45 -1.82 5.52 6.03
N SER A 46 -1.01 4.70 6.70
CA SER A 46 -0.15 5.17 7.79
C SER A 46 0.93 6.14 7.30
N ARG A 47 1.49 5.96 6.09
CA ARG A 47 2.44 6.90 5.50
C ARG A 47 1.77 8.24 5.18
N ILE A 48 0.61 8.21 4.51
CA ILE A 48 -0.20 9.41 4.22
C ILE A 48 -0.50 10.17 5.51
N ALA A 49 -1.02 9.49 6.53
CA ALA A 49 -1.37 10.12 7.81
C ALA A 49 -0.16 10.74 8.55
N LYS A 50 1.07 10.25 8.32
CA LYS A 50 2.28 10.86 8.90
C LYS A 50 2.56 12.22 8.26
N PHE A 51 2.42 12.34 6.95
CA PHE A 51 2.61 13.60 6.25
C PHE A 51 1.47 14.58 6.57
N GLU A 52 0.23 14.10 6.57
CA GLU A 52 -0.92 14.91 6.97
C GLU A 52 -0.74 15.50 8.37
N LYS A 53 -0.21 14.69 9.30
CA LYS A 53 0.12 15.16 10.64
C LYS A 53 1.32 16.11 10.67
N LYS A 54 2.35 15.90 9.83
CA LYS A 54 3.54 16.76 9.76
C LYS A 54 3.18 18.16 9.29
N TYR A 55 2.38 18.25 8.23
CA TYR A 55 1.99 19.52 7.61
C TYR A 55 0.65 20.07 8.14
N ASN A 56 -0.09 19.28 8.92
CA ASN A 56 -1.40 19.62 9.46
C ASN A 56 -2.41 20.03 8.37
N MET A 57 -2.41 19.28 7.27
CA MET A 57 -3.26 19.47 6.09
C MET A 57 -3.27 18.19 5.25
N THR A 58 -4.19 18.08 4.30
CA THR A 58 -4.23 17.02 3.29
C THR A 58 -3.20 17.25 2.18
N PHE A 59 -2.93 16.25 1.33
CA PHE A 59 -1.98 16.39 0.23
C PHE A 59 -2.36 17.51 -0.77
N PRO A 60 -3.62 17.62 -1.23
CA PRO A 60 -4.00 18.73 -2.12
C PRO A 60 -3.84 20.11 -1.47
N GLU A 61 -4.13 20.22 -0.17
CA GLU A 61 -3.91 21.47 0.58
C GLU A 61 -2.41 21.80 0.72
N PHE A 62 -1.56 20.77 0.83
CA PHE A 62 -0.11 20.91 0.86
C PHE A 62 0.45 21.41 -0.47
N GLU A 63 0.01 20.83 -1.60
CA GLU A 63 0.39 21.31 -2.94
C GLU A 63 0.01 22.80 -3.12
N GLU A 64 -1.24 23.16 -2.78
CA GLU A 64 -1.70 24.55 -2.83
C GLU A 64 -0.90 25.47 -1.89
N ALA A 65 -0.50 24.97 -0.72
CA ALA A 65 0.30 25.72 0.25
C ALA A 65 1.74 25.96 -0.23
N CYS A 66 2.32 25.02 -0.98
CA CYS A 66 3.61 25.17 -1.64
C CYS A 66 3.54 26.25 -2.73
N GLU A 67 2.52 26.21 -3.60
CA GLU A 67 2.34 27.19 -4.69
C GLU A 67 2.11 28.61 -4.18
N ASN A 68 1.30 28.75 -3.12
CA ASN A 68 0.94 30.04 -2.54
C ASN A 68 1.97 30.58 -1.53
N GLY A 69 3.10 29.89 -1.35
CA GLY A 69 4.19 30.31 -0.45
C GLY A 69 3.85 30.26 1.03
N LYS A 70 2.88 29.43 1.43
CA LYS A 70 2.53 29.18 2.85
C LYS A 70 3.51 28.17 3.49
N ILE A 71 4.06 27.25 2.71
CA ILE A 71 5.15 26.38 3.14
C ILE A 71 6.47 27.14 3.03
N GLN A 72 7.26 27.10 4.10
CA GLN A 72 8.59 27.70 4.09
C GLN A 72 9.54 26.85 3.25
N ASP A 73 10.27 27.51 2.34
CA ASP A 73 11.26 26.87 1.46
C ASP A 73 10.71 25.61 0.74
N PRO A 74 9.66 25.76 -0.10
CA PRO A 74 8.96 24.63 -0.70
C PRO A 74 9.84 23.81 -1.65
N PHE A 75 10.95 24.37 -2.12
CA PHE A 75 11.95 23.70 -2.97
C PHE A 75 13.16 23.21 -2.19
N SER A 76 13.07 23.16 -0.86
CA SER A 76 14.08 22.49 -0.04
C SER A 76 14.03 20.98 -0.29
N TYR A 77 15.18 20.32 -0.25
CA TYR A 77 15.27 18.87 -0.40
C TYR A 77 14.34 18.10 0.56
N GLU A 78 14.14 18.62 1.77
CA GLU A 78 13.24 17.98 2.73
C GLU A 78 11.77 18.06 2.29
N VAL A 79 11.31 19.24 1.83
CA VAL A 79 9.92 19.42 1.39
C VAL A 79 9.65 18.68 0.09
N GLU A 80 10.57 18.75 -0.89
CA GLU A 80 10.43 18.00 -2.15
C GLU A 80 10.43 16.48 -1.93
N LYS A 81 11.24 15.99 -0.98
CA LYS A 81 11.25 14.57 -0.65
C LYS A 81 9.93 14.14 -0.02
N ASP A 82 9.40 14.94 0.90
CA ASP A 82 8.13 14.64 1.55
C ASP A 82 6.97 14.66 0.54
N ASP A 83 6.96 15.63 -0.38
CA ASP A 83 6.01 15.72 -1.49
C ASP A 83 6.00 14.42 -2.31
N TRP A 84 7.17 14.00 -2.81
CA TRP A 84 7.31 12.78 -3.62
C TRP A 84 6.94 11.51 -2.85
N GLU A 85 7.38 11.40 -1.58
CA GLU A 85 7.08 10.21 -0.77
C GLU A 85 5.60 10.13 -0.38
N TRP A 86 4.91 11.27 -0.29
CA TRP A 86 3.48 11.36 -0.02
C TRP A 86 2.65 11.01 -1.26
N GLU A 87 2.96 11.60 -2.42
CA GLU A 87 2.33 11.27 -3.70
C GLU A 87 2.48 9.76 -4.01
N ALA A 88 3.68 9.21 -3.80
CA ALA A 88 3.91 7.78 -3.96
C ALA A 88 3.03 6.94 -3.03
N ALA A 89 2.81 7.36 -1.78
CA ALA A 89 1.94 6.64 -0.85
C ALA A 89 0.46 6.68 -1.25
N ILE A 90 0.00 7.79 -1.85
CA ILE A 90 -1.36 7.91 -2.41
C ILE A 90 -1.51 6.97 -3.60
N THR A 91 -0.56 7.01 -4.53
CA THR A 91 -0.56 6.12 -5.71
C THR A 91 -0.49 4.64 -5.31
N ASP A 92 0.32 4.30 -4.31
CA ASP A 92 0.38 2.95 -3.73
C ASP A 92 -1.00 2.54 -3.20
N LEU A 93 -1.67 3.42 -2.45
CA LEU A 93 -2.99 3.15 -1.87
C LEU A 93 -4.04 2.90 -2.96
N GLU A 94 -4.13 3.76 -3.97
CA GLU A 94 -5.08 3.62 -5.09
C GLU A 94 -4.89 2.29 -5.82
N THR A 95 -3.64 1.93 -6.10
CA THR A 95 -3.27 0.66 -6.75
C THR A 95 -3.66 -0.54 -5.90
N LEU A 96 -3.42 -0.49 -4.58
CA LEU A 96 -3.74 -1.57 -3.67
C LEU A 96 -5.26 -1.74 -3.47
N GLU A 97 -6.00 -0.63 -3.44
CA GLU A 97 -7.47 -0.65 -3.37
C GLU A 97 -8.06 -1.25 -4.66
N GLU A 98 -7.52 -0.93 -5.84
CA GLU A 98 -7.90 -1.60 -7.10
C GLU A 98 -7.65 -3.11 -7.02
N MET A 99 -6.44 -3.53 -6.62
CA MET A 99 -6.10 -4.95 -6.46
C MET A 99 -7.04 -5.66 -5.48
N SER A 100 -7.45 -4.98 -4.40
CA SER A 100 -8.34 -5.56 -3.40
C SER A 100 -9.73 -5.92 -3.97
N GLN A 101 -10.20 -5.21 -5.00
CA GLN A 101 -11.49 -5.48 -5.64
C GLN A 101 -11.47 -6.75 -6.48
N TRP A 102 -10.31 -7.19 -6.94
CA TRP A 102 -10.15 -8.43 -7.70
C TRP A 102 -10.10 -9.67 -6.79
N LEU A 103 -9.87 -9.47 -5.49
CA LEU A 103 -9.78 -10.53 -4.49
C LEU A 103 -11.16 -10.83 -3.90
N VAL A 104 -11.94 -11.66 -4.62
CA VAL A 104 -13.25 -12.19 -4.17
C VAL A 104 -13.05 -13.28 -3.11
#